data_AF-A0A940EJB7-F1
#
_entry.id   AF-A0A940EJB7-F1
#
_cell.length_a   1.000
_cell.length_b   1.000
_cell.length_c   1.000
_cell.angle_alpha   90.00
_cell.angle_beta   90.00
_cell.angle_gamma   90.00
#
_symmetry.space_group_name_H-M   'P 1'
#
loop_
_entity.id
_entity.type
_entity.pdbx_description
1 polymer ?
#
loop_
_entity_poly.entity_id
_entity_poly.type
_entity_poly.pdbx_seq_one_letter_code
_entity_poly.pdbx_strand_id
1 'polypeptide(L)' 'MTLIVPVVKSPDFEPRNVQVASDRLIAGTPVCKAWDLDDAKDGKVRTGIFSGTEGTNKSIKGELFEFCHILG' A
#
# COMPACT_ATOMS: atom_id res chain seq x y z
N MET A 1 -24.57 14.76 7.28
CA MET A 1 -23.59 13.65 7.32
C MET A 1 -22.36 14.08 6.53
N THR A 2 -21.16 13.77 7.02
CA THR A 2 -19.92 14.11 6.31
C THR A 2 -19.57 13.01 5.29
N LEU A 3 -19.00 13.40 4.16
CA LEU A 3 -18.44 12.48 3.16
C LEU A 3 -16.96 12.16 3.44
N ILE A 4 -16.40 12.69 4.52
CA ILE A 4 -15.02 12.45 4.92
C ILE A 4 -14.94 11.12 5.66
N VAL A 5 -14.20 10.17 5.08
CA VAL A 5 -13.89 8.86 5.69
C VAL A 5 -12.49 8.92 6.31
N PRO A 6 -12.34 8.76 7.63
CA PRO A 6 -11.02 8.71 8.27
C PRO A 6 -10.27 7.42 7.92
N VAL A 7 -8.96 7.53 7.68
CA VAL A 7 -8.10 6.36 7.47
C VAL A 7 -7.76 5.73 8.82
N VAL A 8 -8.09 4.45 8.99
CA VAL A 8 -7.66 3.64 10.15
C VAL A 8 -6.18 3.29 9.99
N LYS A 9 -5.32 3.90 10.80
CA LYS A 9 -3.84 3.76 10.68
C LYS A 9 -3.30 2.40 11.11
N SER A 10 -4.01 1.71 12.02
CA SER A 10 -3.64 0.40 12.56
C SER A 10 -4.84 -0.55 12.46
N PRO A 11 -5.13 -1.08 11.27
CA PRO A 11 -6.25 -2.00 11.09
C PRO A 11 -5.99 -3.31 11.83
N ASP A 12 -7.05 -3.93 12.35
CA ASP A 12 -7.01 -5.12 13.20
C ASP A 12 -7.25 -6.45 12.45
N PHE A 13 -7.34 -6.40 11.13
CA PHE A 13 -7.48 -7.56 10.26
C PHE A 13 -6.16 -7.97 9.60
N GLU A 14 -6.09 -9.20 9.09
CA GLU A 14 -4.89 -9.72 8.46
C GLU A 14 -4.55 -9.01 7.14
N PRO A 15 -3.29 -8.57 6.93
CA PRO A 15 -2.88 -7.97 5.68
C PRO A 15 -2.73 -9.00 4.56
N ARG A 16 -2.86 -8.50 3.33
CA ARG A 16 -2.40 -9.22 2.14
C ARG A 16 -0.88 -9.07 1.99
N ASN A 17 -0.21 -10.18 1.72
CA ASN A 17 1.22 -10.17 1.37
C ASN A 17 1.43 -9.51 0.01
N VAL A 18 2.44 -8.64 -0.08
CA VAL A 18 2.86 -7.98 -1.31
C VAL A 18 4.29 -8.41 -1.60
N GLN A 19 4.49 -9.16 -2.68
CA GLN A 19 5.82 -9.57 -3.10
C GLN A 19 6.45 -8.50 -3.98
N VAL A 20 7.69 -8.15 -3.67
CA VAL A 20 8.54 -7.39 -4.58
C VAL A 20 8.98 -8.34 -5.69
N ALA A 21 8.62 -8.00 -6.94
CA ALA A 21 9.04 -8.78 -8.09
C ALA A 21 10.57 -8.79 -8.20
N SER A 22 11.16 -9.96 -8.52
CA SER A 22 12.61 -10.17 -8.49
C SER A 22 13.37 -9.27 -9.46
N ASP A 23 12.76 -8.90 -10.59
CA ASP A 23 13.29 -7.97 -11.59
C ASP A 23 13.34 -6.51 -11.10
N ARG A 24 12.74 -6.22 -9.95
CA ARG A 24 12.70 -4.89 -9.32
C ARG A 24 13.47 -4.82 -8.02
N LEU A 25 13.87 -5.97 -7.46
CA LEU A 25 14.63 -6.02 -6.21
C LEU A 25 16.06 -5.54 -6.45
N ILE A 26 16.52 -4.60 -5.62
CA ILE A 26 17.87 -4.03 -5.71
C ILE A 26 18.73 -4.50 -4.54
N ALA A 27 18.18 -4.49 -3.32
CA ALA A 27 18.89 -4.91 -2.12
C ALA A 27 17.94 -5.41 -1.02
N GLY A 28 18.44 -6.33 -0.18
CA GLY A 28 17.70 -6.87 0.96
C GLY A 28 16.62 -7.88 0.58
N THR A 29 15.69 -8.11 1.49
CA THR A 29 14.55 -9.03 1.30
C THR A 29 13.31 -8.42 1.96
N PRO A 30 12.77 -7.31 1.40
CA PRO A 30 11.64 -6.62 2.00
C PRO A 30 10.41 -7.52 2.01
N VAL A 31 9.80 -7.67 3.17
CA VAL A 31 8.48 -8.29 3.36
C VAL A 31 7.47 -7.16 3.40
N CYS A 32 6.64 -7.05 2.36
CA CYS A 32 5.62 -6.01 2.27
C CYS A 32 4.22 -6.55 2.57
N LYS A 33 3.42 -5.72 3.23
CA LYS A 33 2.04 -6.02 3.66
C LYS A 33 1.12 -4.86 3.31
N ALA A 34 -0.09 -5.17 2.88
CA ALA A 34 -1.12 -4.19 2.55
C ALA A 34 -2.44 -4.51 3.24
N TRP A 35 -3.07 -3.49 3.81
CA TRP A 35 -4.44 -3.51 4.31
C TRP A 35 -5.29 -2.64 3.39
N ASP A 36 -6.13 -3.27 2.59
CA ASP A 36 -7.07 -2.59 1.69
C ASP A 36 -8.25 -2.08 2.54
N LEU A 37 -8.42 -0.76 2.66
CA LEU A 37 -9.40 -0.14 3.58
C LEU A 37 -10.66 0.36 2.88
N ASP A 38 -10.53 0.88 1.67
CA ASP A 38 -11.68 1.41 0.92
C ASP A 38 -11.46 1.29 -0.59
N ASP A 39 -12.57 1.17 -1.31
CA ASP A 39 -12.65 1.10 -2.76
C ASP A 39 -13.80 1.97 -3.26
N ALA A 40 -13.52 2.80 -4.28
CA ALA A 40 -14.52 3.64 -4.89
C ALA A 40 -14.33 3.74 -6.41
N LYS A 41 -15.39 4.22 -7.08
CA LYS A 41 -15.43 4.44 -8.53
C LYS A 41 -15.08 3.16 -9.31
N ASP A 42 -15.67 2.04 -8.89
CA ASP A 42 -15.49 0.72 -9.50
C ASP A 42 -14.02 0.30 -9.55
N GLY A 43 -13.31 0.38 -8.42
CA GLY A 43 -11.91 -0.01 -8.31
C GLY A 43 -10.89 1.03 -8.78
N LYS A 44 -11.32 2.20 -9.27
CA LYS A 44 -10.40 3.25 -9.75
C LYS A 44 -9.72 4.01 -8.62
N VAL A 45 -10.32 4.07 -7.44
CA VAL A 45 -9.71 4.67 -6.25
C VAL A 45 -9.66 3.62 -5.17
N ARG A 46 -8.44 3.34 -4.68
CA ARG A 46 -8.19 2.42 -3.57
C ARG A 46 -7.39 3.14 -2.52
N THR A 47 -7.77 2.95 -1.26
CA THR A 47 -7.02 3.49 -0.11
C THR A 47 -6.70 2.37 0.87
N GLY A 48 -5.60 2.52 1.60
CA GLY A 48 -5.14 1.48 2.50
C GLY A 48 -3.91 1.87 3.30
N ILE A 49 -3.45 0.91 4.09
CA ILE A 49 -2.18 0.96 4.81
C ILE A 49 -1.20 0.04 4.11
N PHE A 50 0.03 0.52 3.94
CA PHE A 50 1.12 -0.26 3.38
C PHE A 50 2.30 -0.24 4.35
N SER A 51 2.94 -1.38 4.54
CA SER A 51 4.17 -1.51 5.30
C SER A 51 5.19 -2.37 4.55
N GLY A 52 6.46 -2.14 4.81
CA GLY A 52 7.56 -2.95 4.31
C GLY A 52 8.69 -2.99 5.33
N THR A 53 9.31 -4.17 5.48
CA THR A 53 10.59 -4.27 6.19
C THR A 53 11.72 -3.65 5.34
N GLU A 54 12.91 -3.50 5.93
CA GLU A 54 14.07 -2.93 5.25
C GLU A 54 14.40 -3.64 3.92
N GLY A 55 14.74 -2.84 2.91
CA GLY A 55 15.13 -3.28 1.58
C GLY A 55 14.94 -2.16 0.54
N THR A 56 15.45 -2.40 -0.67
CA THR A 56 15.39 -1.43 -1.77
C THR A 56 14.84 -2.08 -3.01
N ASN A 57 13.85 -1.44 -3.64
CA ASN A 57 13.24 -1.91 -4.88
C ASN A 57 12.85 -0.75 -5.80
N LYS A 58 12.69 -1.03 -7.09
CA LYS A 58 12.19 -0.08 -8.07
C LYS A 58 10.67 -0.09 -8.12
N SER A 59 10.04 1.04 -7.78
CA SER A 59 8.60 1.23 -7.95
C SER A 59 8.23 1.43 -9.42
N ILE A 60 7.13 0.81 -9.85
CA ILE A 60 6.51 1.02 -11.17
C ILE A 60 5.01 1.20 -10.92
N LYS A 61 4.48 2.37 -11.27
CA LYS A 61 3.04 2.69 -11.13
C LYS A 61 2.27 2.64 -12.45
N GLY A 62 2.97 2.61 -13.58
CA GLY A 62 2.34 2.61 -14.90
C GLY A 62 1.49 3.87 -15.07
N GLU A 63 0.20 3.68 -15.35
CA GLU A 63 -0.78 4.77 -15.48
C GLU A 63 -1.45 5.15 -14.15
N LEU A 64 -1.09 4.50 -13.04
CA LEU A 64 -1.66 4.78 -11.73
C LEU A 64 -0.96 5.96 -11.07
N PHE A 65 -1.74 6.84 -10.46
CA PHE A 65 -1.26 7.82 -9.51
C PHE A 65 -1.37 7.25 -8.09
N GLU A 66 -0.31 7.39 -7.31
CA GLU A 66 -0.29 6.97 -5.91
C GLU A 66 0.13 8.15 -5.04
N PHE A 67 -0.69 8.44 -4.04
CA PHE A 67 -0.35 9.36 -2.97
C PHE A 67 0.05 8.56 -1.73
N CYS A 68 1.22 8.86 -1.17
CA CYS A 68 1.72 8.24 0.05
C CYS A 68 1.87 9.28 1.14
N HIS A 69 1.34 8.96 2.32
CA HIS A 69 1.63 9.68 3.55
C HIS A 69 2.35 8.74 4.51
N ILE A 70 3.58 9.11 4.88
CA ILE A 70 4.37 8.33 5.84
C ILE A 70 3.77 8.53 7.23
N LEU A 71 3.37 7.43 7.86
CA LEU A 71 2.81 7.43 9.21
C LEU A 71 3.97 7.49 10.22
N GLY A 72 3.82 8.35 11.22
CA GLY A 72 4.68 8.41 12.40
C GLY A 72 4.05 7.70 13.60
#